data_AF-A0A6M3XUN7-F1
#
_entry.id   AF-A0A6M3XUN7-F1
#
_cell.length_a   1.000
_cell.length_b   1.000
_cell.length_c   1.000
_cell.angle_alpha   90.00
_cell.angle_beta   90.00
_cell.angle_gamma   90.00
#
_symmetry.space_group_name_H-M   'P 1'
#
loop_
_entity.id
_entity.type
_entity.pdbx_description
1 polymer ?
#
loop_
_entity_poly.entity_id
_entity_poly.type
_entity_poly.pdbx_seq_one_letter_code
_entity_poly.pdbx_strand_id
1 'polypeptide(L)' 'MPAPPHTKEPQQAFIERCMSYLIEKESKTKDQAVGQCLTMWRNRSKNNAKAKKLSRKVR' A
#
# COMPACT_ATOMS: atom_id res chain seq x y z
N MET A 1 -4.74 -6.96 -6.14
CA MET A 1 -3.76 -6.15 -5.37
C MET A 1 -4.52 -5.42 -4.27
N PRO A 2 -3.99 -5.38 -3.03
CA PRO A 2 -4.64 -4.68 -1.93
C PRO A 2 -4.77 -3.18 -2.26
N ALA A 3 -5.86 -2.56 -1.78
CA ALA A 3 -6.12 -1.14 -2.02
C ALA A 3 -4.94 -0.30 -1.53
N PRO A 4 -4.49 0.72 -2.29
CA PRO A 4 -3.31 1.50 -1.91
C PRO A 4 -3.55 2.23 -0.59
N PRO A 5 -2.48 2.42 0.22
CA PRO A 5 -2.59 3.07 1.52
C PRO A 5 -3.07 4.51 1.40
N HIS A 6 -4.10 4.88 2.17
CA HIS A 6 -4.74 6.18 2.08
C HIS A 6 -3.94 7.27 2.79
N THR A 7 -4.01 8.53 2.33
CA THR A 7 -3.09 9.58 2.79
C THR A 7 -3.25 9.95 4.28
N LYS A 8 -4.45 9.73 4.82
CA LYS A 8 -4.84 10.03 6.20
C LYS A 8 -5.08 8.78 7.05
N GLU A 9 -4.83 7.60 6.50
CA GLU A 9 -5.03 6.35 7.24
C GLU A 9 -3.83 6.08 8.16
N PRO A 10 -4.04 5.52 9.37
CA PRO A 10 -2.95 5.04 10.20
C PRO A 10 -2.32 3.77 9.59
N GLN A 11 -1.01 3.63 9.77
CA GLN A 11 -0.24 2.50 9.23
C GLN A 11 -0.83 1.14 9.62
N GLN A 12 -1.27 0.99 10.88
CA GLN A 12 -1.87 -0.25 11.38
C GLN A 12 -3.12 -0.64 10.60
N ALA A 13 -4.07 0.28 10.41
CA ALA A 13 -5.32 0.00 9.69
C ALA A 13 -5.06 -0.41 8.23
N PHE A 14 -4.03 0.14 7.59
CA PHE A 14 -3.62 -0.32 6.27
C PHE A 14 -3.08 -1.74 6.30
N ILE A 15 -2.15 -2.03 7.22
CA ILE A 15 -1.52 -3.35 7.32
C ILE A 15 -2.58 -4.42 7.59
N GLU A 16 -3.54 -4.17 8.49
CA GLU A 16 -4.62 -5.13 8.77
C GLU A 16 -5.43 -5.49 7.53
N ARG A 17 -5.88 -4.49 6.76
CA ARG A 17 -6.65 -4.73 5.51
C ARG A 17 -5.81 -5.42 4.44
N CYS A 18 -4.56 -5.00 4.30
CA CYS A 18 -3.63 -5.57 3.32
C CYS A 18 -3.30 -7.03 3.67
N MET A 19 -3.10 -7.34 4.95
CA MET A 19 -2.90 -8.70 5.43
C MET A 19 -4.13 -9.57 5.23
N SER A 20 -5.33 -9.08 5.61
CA SER A 20 -6.58 -9.83 5.40
C SER A 20 -6.73 -10.22 3.94
N TYR A 21 -6.51 -9.26 3.02
CA TYR A 21 -6.55 -9.54 1.58
C TYR A 21 -5.50 -10.56 1.15
N LEU A 22 -4.24 -10.44 1.57
CA LEU A 22 -3.17 -11.36 1.14
C LEU A 22 -3.33 -12.77 1.72
N ILE A 23 -3.85 -12.88 2.94
CA ILE A 23 -4.13 -14.16 3.59
C ILE A 23 -5.36 -14.82 2.96
N GLU A 24 -6.44 -14.07 2.72
CA GLU A 24 -7.70 -14.63 2.20
C GLU A 24 -7.68 -14.86 0.68
N LYS A 25 -7.05 -13.98 -0.10
CA LYS A 25 -7.03 -14.07 -1.57
C LYS A 25 -5.81 -14.77 -2.13
N GLU A 26 -4.68 -14.65 -1.45
CA GLU A 26 -3.38 -15.15 -1.95
C GLU A 26 -2.82 -16.30 -1.11
N SER A 27 -3.54 -16.71 -0.05
CA SER A 27 -3.13 -17.76 0.90
C SER A 27 -1.70 -17.60 1.41
N LYS A 28 -1.26 -16.35 1.56
CA LYS A 28 0.08 -16.04 2.06
C LYS A 28 0.14 -16.20 3.57
N THR A 29 1.31 -16.61 4.06
CA THR A 29 1.60 -16.58 5.48
C THR A 29 1.62 -15.14 6.00
N LYS A 30 1.22 -14.96 7.26
CA LYS A 30 1.19 -13.65 7.94
C LYS A 30 2.51 -12.89 7.77
N ASP A 31 3.64 -13.57 7.86
CA ASP A 31 4.97 -12.98 7.74
C ASP A 31 5.23 -12.39 6.34
N GLN A 32 4.91 -13.15 5.28
CA GLN A 32 5.02 -12.69 3.90
C GLN A 32 4.05 -11.54 3.60
N ALA A 33 2.83 -11.60 4.15
CA ALA A 33 1.84 -10.56 4.00
C ALA A 33 2.30 -9.25 4.67
N VAL A 34 2.80 -9.31 5.90
CA VAL A 34 3.35 -8.15 6.63
C VAL A 34 4.49 -7.50 5.86
N GLY A 35 5.44 -8.29 5.36
CA GLY A 35 6.57 -7.77 4.57
C GLY A 35 6.14 -7.03 3.31
N GLN A 36 5.16 -7.56 2.57
CA GLN A 36 4.61 -6.91 1.38
C GLN A 36 3.82 -5.64 1.72
N CYS A 37 2.97 -5.69 2.75
CA CYS A 37 2.18 -4.54 3.18
C CYS A 37 3.08 -3.41 3.68
N LEU A 38 4.10 -3.70 4.50
CA LEU A 38 5.07 -2.71 4.94
C LEU A 38 5.85 -2.09 3.78
N THR A 39 6.22 -2.90 2.78
CA THR A 39 6.90 -2.42 1.57
C THR A 39 6.00 -1.48 0.76
N MET A 40 4.72 -1.83 0.57
CA MET A 40 3.73 -0.95 -0.08
C MET A 40 3.51 0.35 0.70
N TRP A 41 3.41 0.26 2.04
CA TRP A 41 3.28 1.41 2.91
C TRP A 41 4.46 2.39 2.77
N ARG A 42 5.69 1.86 2.84
CA ARG A 42 6.92 2.65 2.64
C ARG A 42 6.99 3.25 1.22
N ASN A 43 6.55 2.51 0.20
CA ASN A 43 6.51 3.01 -1.18
C ASN A 43 5.40 4.02 -1.46
N ARG A 44 4.40 4.20 -0.57
CA ARG A 44 3.37 5.25 -0.67
C ARG A 44 3.98 6.65 -0.85
N SER A 45 5.11 6.90 -0.19
CA SER A 45 5.81 8.19 -0.27
C SER A 45 6.43 8.44 -1.65
N LYS A 46 6.89 7.38 -2.34
CA LYS A 46 7.47 7.49 -3.69
C LYS A 46 6.39 7.70 -4.77
N ASN A 47 5.21 7.07 -4.62
CA ASN A 47 4.12 7.23 -5.58
C ASN A 47 3.38 8.58 -5.47
N ASN A 48 3.29 9.19 -4.28
CA ASN A 48 2.76 10.55 -4.15
C ASN A 48 3.61 11.59 -4.90
N ALA A 49 4.94 11.41 -4.92
CA ALA A 49 5.84 12.27 -5.70
C ALA A 49 5.65 12.09 -7.21
N LYS A 50 5.41 10.87 -7.70
CA LYS A 50 5.09 10.61 -9.12
C LYS A 50 3.70 11.10 -9.53
N ALA A 51 2.69 10.94 -8.67
CA ALA A 51 1.33 11.43 -8.94
C ALA A 51 1.30 12.96 -9.10
N LYS A 52 2.03 13.70 -8.25
CA LYS A 52 2.18 15.16 -8.41
C LYS A 52 2.95 15.56 -9.69
N LYS A 53 3.90 14.74 -10.14
CA LYS A 53 4.71 15.04 -11.33
C LYS A 53 3.95 14.80 -12.64
N LEU A 54 3.00 13.86 -12.65
CA LEU A 54 2.18 13.56 -13.83
C LEU A 54 1.08 14.62 -14.07
N SER A 55 0.52 15.23 -13.02
CA SER A 55 -0.44 16.34 -13.16
C SER A 55 0.18 17.67 -13.61
N ARG A 56 1.51 17.83 -13.55
CA ARG A 56 2.22 19.07 -13.97
C ARG A 56 2.72 19.05 -15.41
N LYS A 57 2.58 17.93 -16.14
CA LYS A 57 3.03 17.79 -17.54
C LYS A 57 1.86 17.78 -18.55
N VAL A 58 0.71 18.30 -18.13
CA VAL A 58 -0.43 18.69 -18.99
C VAL A 58 -0.67 20.18 -18.75
N ARG A 59 0.28 21.02 -19.20
CA ARG A 59 0.07 22.45 -19.35
C ARG A 59 1.02 22.98 -20.41
#